data_AF-A0A542IVT8-F1
#
_entry.id   AF-A0A542IVT8-F1
#
_cell.length_a   1.000
_cell.length_b   1.000
_cell.length_c   1.000
_cell.angle_alpha   90.00
_cell.angle_beta   90.00
_cell.angle_gamma   90.00
#
_symmetry.space_group_name_H-M   'P 1'
#
loop_
_entity.id
_entity.type
_entity.pdbx_description
1 polymer ?
#
loop_
_entity_poly.entity_id
_entity_poly.type
_entity_poly.pdbx_seq_one_letter_code
_entity_poly.pdbx_strand_id
1 'polypeptide(L)'
;MPQSATGNSGHLQRYAVPEGLRPEQWFEHWRTWYGSAVETPVRLEKSAHAAPAPITPSAISLAGPGFSLIELVNAPAVGSWAAGDTRDLRLAYFRKAASLTILVNGVPEPVSQGSVRFIDTSRPGGFDAPEGFHALQLNIDRSSLEVSETALGSLLRLPDLAKHPIVGTFVIPALLSWKRQGIDREASGTADILRSMMATLAGSLLETSVDDEAQKPALSLAVKKYLEAGYKNPDLDVAMVAERFNLSRRSLFYFFENEELHLGERIRALRTRKALELLLQADAQKITYSEIATSCGFTNVQSMRRAVKEFTGMNVREIHRSETDVRVALQQLRESLIP
;
A
#
# COMPACT_ATOMS: atom_id res chain seq x y z
N MET A 1 -22.66 -46.01 -22.19
CA MET A 1 -21.78 -44.83 -22.16
C MET A 1 -22.52 -43.65 -22.80
N PRO A 2 -23.14 -42.77 -22.01
CA PRO A 2 -23.39 -41.39 -22.45
C PRO A 2 -22.30 -40.48 -21.86
N GLN A 3 -21.67 -39.68 -22.72
CA GLN A 3 -20.72 -38.64 -22.32
C GLN A 3 -21.47 -37.51 -21.60
N SER A 4 -21.08 -37.23 -20.37
CA SER A 4 -21.60 -36.14 -19.54
C SER A 4 -20.97 -34.80 -19.96
N ALA A 5 -21.69 -34.02 -20.76
CA ALA A 5 -21.31 -32.67 -21.18
C ALA A 5 -21.77 -31.59 -20.18
N THR A 6 -21.41 -31.70 -18.89
CA THR A 6 -21.92 -30.82 -17.82
C THR A 6 -20.83 -30.07 -17.05
N GLY A 7 -19.71 -29.73 -17.69
CA GLY A 7 -18.59 -29.01 -17.05
C GLY A 7 -18.35 -27.57 -17.49
N ASN A 8 -19.11 -27.04 -18.46
CA ASN A 8 -18.75 -25.79 -19.17
C ASN A 8 -19.72 -24.61 -18.99
N SER A 9 -20.79 -24.76 -18.20
CA SER A 9 -21.80 -23.72 -17.96
C SER A 9 -21.54 -22.98 -16.65
N GLY A 10 -21.52 -21.66 -16.69
CA GLY A 10 -21.43 -20.81 -15.52
C GLY A 10 -22.73 -20.72 -14.74
N HIS A 11 -22.63 -20.29 -13.48
CA HIS A 11 -23.74 -20.13 -12.57
C HIS A 11 -24.01 -18.63 -12.35
N LEU A 12 -25.15 -18.15 -12.88
CA LEU A 12 -25.60 -16.77 -12.74
C LEU A 12 -26.57 -16.66 -11.55
N GLN A 13 -26.24 -15.84 -10.57
CA GLN A 13 -27.12 -15.53 -9.43
C GLN A 13 -27.48 -14.06 -9.40
N ARG A 14 -28.71 -13.78 -8.95
CA ARG A 14 -29.21 -12.42 -8.75
C ARG A 14 -29.83 -12.32 -7.36
N TYR A 15 -29.56 -11.19 -6.72
CA TYR A 15 -30.23 -10.77 -5.51
C TYR A 15 -30.81 -9.38 -5.70
N ALA A 16 -32.09 -9.29 -5.37
CA ALA A 16 -32.78 -8.06 -5.07
C ALA A 16 -33.56 -8.27 -3.78
N VAL A 17 -33.85 -7.19 -3.07
CA VAL A 17 -34.74 -7.25 -1.90
C VAL A 17 -36.11 -7.79 -2.36
N PRO A 18 -36.63 -8.87 -1.74
CA PRO A 18 -37.96 -9.39 -2.05
C PRO A 18 -39.07 -8.34 -1.96
N GLU A 19 -40.03 -8.41 -2.87
CA GLU A 19 -41.24 -7.58 -2.82
C GLU A 19 -42.00 -7.80 -1.51
N GLY A 20 -42.49 -6.71 -0.91
CA GLY A 20 -43.26 -6.76 0.34
C GLY A 20 -42.45 -6.67 1.63
N LEU A 21 -41.11 -6.68 1.57
CA LEU A 21 -40.28 -6.40 2.75
C LEU A 21 -40.27 -4.92 3.10
N ARG A 22 -40.42 -4.62 4.39
CA ARG A 22 -40.32 -3.25 4.90
C ARG A 22 -38.85 -2.79 4.96
N PRO A 23 -38.55 -1.49 4.81
CA PRO A 23 -37.18 -0.96 4.82
C PRO A 23 -36.32 -1.44 6.00
N GLU A 24 -36.91 -1.56 7.19
CA GLU A 24 -36.25 -2.05 8.40
C GLU A 24 -35.77 -3.51 8.31
N GLN A 25 -36.35 -4.33 7.42
CA GLN A 25 -36.02 -5.74 7.22
C GLN A 25 -34.98 -5.95 6.11
N TRP A 26 -34.74 -4.94 5.26
CA TRP A 26 -33.86 -5.07 4.10
C TRP A 26 -32.43 -5.43 4.50
N PHE A 27 -31.92 -4.83 5.59
CA PHE A 27 -30.57 -5.08 6.08
C PHE A 27 -30.37 -6.53 6.54
N GLU A 28 -31.31 -7.09 7.31
CA GLU A 28 -31.16 -8.46 7.83
C GLU A 28 -31.23 -9.51 6.71
N HIS A 29 -32.13 -9.29 5.74
CA HIS A 29 -32.23 -10.16 4.57
C HIS A 29 -30.96 -10.08 3.72
N TRP A 30 -30.45 -8.86 3.49
CA TRP A 30 -29.20 -8.64 2.79
C TRP A 30 -28.00 -9.25 3.49
N ARG A 31 -27.85 -9.05 4.80
CA ARG A 31 -26.78 -9.63 5.62
C ARG A 31 -26.74 -11.15 5.50
N THR A 32 -27.90 -11.78 5.51
CA THR A 32 -28.03 -13.25 5.40
C THR A 32 -27.60 -13.74 4.02
N TRP A 33 -28.06 -13.07 2.97
CA TRP A 33 -27.66 -13.40 1.61
C TRP A 33 -26.16 -13.14 1.37
N TYR A 34 -25.64 -11.98 1.76
CA TYR A 34 -24.24 -11.59 1.55
C TYR A 34 -23.28 -12.56 2.22
N GLY A 35 -23.57 -12.97 3.46
CA GLY A 35 -22.72 -13.90 4.21
C GLY A 35 -22.68 -15.33 3.64
N SER A 36 -23.60 -15.68 2.74
CA SER A 36 -23.69 -17.02 2.11
C SER A 36 -23.35 -17.04 0.62
N ALA A 37 -23.48 -15.90 -0.08
CA ALA A 37 -23.34 -15.82 -1.53
C ALA A 37 -21.98 -15.31 -2.02
N VAL A 38 -21.13 -14.77 -1.12
CA VAL A 38 -19.80 -14.25 -1.48
C VAL A 38 -18.74 -15.30 -1.12
N GLU A 39 -17.81 -15.58 -2.05
CA GLU A 39 -16.74 -16.59 -1.91
C GLU A 39 -15.89 -16.41 -0.64
N THR A 40 -15.72 -15.16 -0.19
CA THR A 40 -15.17 -14.85 1.12
C THR A 40 -16.33 -14.55 2.06
N PRO A 41 -16.59 -15.38 3.09
CA PRO A 41 -17.64 -15.11 4.05
C PRO A 41 -17.38 -13.78 4.76
N VAL A 42 -18.20 -12.78 4.45
CA VAL A 42 -18.15 -11.47 5.13
C VAL A 42 -19.32 -11.40 6.10
N ARG A 43 -19.00 -11.05 7.34
CA ARG A 43 -20.00 -10.67 8.34
C ARG A 43 -20.32 -9.20 8.18
N LEU A 44 -21.60 -8.89 7.98
CA LEU A 44 -22.10 -7.51 7.94
C LEU A 44 -22.77 -7.13 9.26
N GLU A 45 -22.51 -5.91 9.71
CA GLU A 45 -23.14 -5.25 10.85
C GLU A 45 -23.63 -3.85 10.42
N LYS A 46 -24.62 -3.30 11.14
CA LYS A 46 -25.12 -1.95 10.83
C LYS A 46 -24.04 -0.93 11.18
N SER A 47 -23.77 0.01 10.28
CA SER A 47 -22.85 1.11 10.60
C SER A 47 -23.50 2.04 11.63
N ALA A 48 -22.75 2.39 12.68
CA ALA A 48 -23.20 3.35 13.70
C ALA A 48 -23.38 4.77 13.13
N HIS A 49 -22.70 5.06 12.01
CA HIS A 49 -22.74 6.32 11.30
C HIS A 49 -23.54 6.21 9.99
N ALA A 50 -24.47 5.26 9.90
CA ALA A 50 -25.26 5.02 8.70
C ALA A 50 -26.00 6.29 8.27
N ALA A 51 -25.86 6.66 6.99
CA ALA A 51 -26.60 7.76 6.41
C ALA A 51 -28.11 7.50 6.44
N PRO A 52 -28.93 8.55 6.62
CA PRO A 52 -30.37 8.40 6.81
C PRO A 52 -31.13 7.94 5.55
N ALA A 53 -30.51 8.01 4.36
CA ALA A 53 -31.14 7.60 3.11
C ALA A 53 -31.01 6.08 2.89
N PRO A 54 -32.13 5.34 2.76
CA PRO A 54 -32.07 3.91 2.52
C PRO A 54 -31.56 3.62 1.11
N ILE A 55 -30.50 2.83 1.01
CA ILE A 55 -30.03 2.23 -0.25
C ILE A 55 -30.62 0.84 -0.35
N THR A 56 -31.27 0.53 -1.46
CA THR A 56 -31.75 -0.82 -1.74
C THR A 56 -30.56 -1.70 -2.16
N PRO A 57 -30.16 -2.69 -1.34
CA PRO A 57 -29.06 -3.55 -1.70
C PRO A 57 -29.44 -4.47 -2.86
N SER A 58 -28.48 -4.73 -3.73
CA SER A 58 -28.64 -5.65 -4.86
C SER A 58 -27.30 -6.28 -5.22
N ALA A 59 -27.34 -7.45 -5.83
CA ALA A 59 -26.14 -8.06 -6.38
C ALA A 59 -26.47 -8.95 -7.57
N ILE A 60 -25.48 -9.09 -8.45
CA ILE A 60 -25.49 -10.05 -9.54
C ILE A 60 -24.10 -10.66 -9.62
N SER A 61 -24.03 -11.99 -9.69
CA SER A 61 -22.77 -12.71 -9.81
C SER A 61 -22.83 -13.74 -10.92
N LEU A 62 -21.70 -13.93 -11.59
CA LEU A 62 -21.45 -15.01 -12.52
C LEU A 62 -20.21 -15.75 -12.03
N ALA A 63 -20.39 -17.02 -11.67
CA ALA A 63 -19.28 -17.92 -11.38
C ALA A 63 -19.05 -18.87 -12.54
N GLY A 64 -17.79 -19.12 -12.88
CA GLY A 64 -17.39 -20.13 -13.86
C GLY A 64 -16.09 -20.82 -13.44
N PRO A 65 -15.52 -21.68 -14.30
CA PRO A 65 -14.29 -22.40 -13.96
C PRO A 65 -13.11 -21.46 -13.69
N GLY A 66 -12.77 -21.32 -12.41
CA GLY A 66 -11.62 -20.55 -11.92
C GLY A 66 -11.77 -19.02 -12.01
N PHE A 67 -13.01 -18.51 -12.05
CA PHE A 67 -13.28 -17.09 -11.96
C PHE A 67 -14.68 -16.80 -11.41
N SER A 68 -14.84 -15.58 -10.86
CA SER A 68 -16.16 -14.99 -10.67
C SER A 68 -16.18 -13.50 -10.95
N LEU A 69 -17.30 -13.04 -11.50
CA LEU A 69 -17.64 -11.64 -11.68
C LEU A 69 -18.79 -11.29 -10.76
N ILE A 70 -18.66 -10.19 -10.01
CA ILE A 70 -19.68 -9.76 -9.04
C ILE A 70 -19.90 -8.28 -9.23
N GLU A 71 -21.15 -7.86 -9.36
CA GLU A 71 -21.54 -6.46 -9.14
C GLU A 71 -22.46 -6.40 -7.94
N LEU A 72 -22.17 -5.49 -7.02
CA LEU A 72 -22.93 -5.35 -5.80
C LEU A 72 -23.16 -3.88 -5.45
N VAL A 73 -24.38 -3.59 -5.02
CA VAL A 73 -24.76 -2.34 -4.36
C VAL A 73 -25.00 -2.70 -2.90
N ASN A 74 -24.10 -2.25 -2.04
CA ASN A 74 -24.18 -2.51 -0.61
C ASN A 74 -24.96 -1.40 0.09
N ALA A 75 -25.82 -1.79 1.03
CA ALA A 75 -26.44 -0.85 1.97
C ALA A 75 -25.40 -0.36 3.01
N PRO A 76 -25.68 0.73 3.75
CA PRO A 76 -24.85 1.16 4.86
C PRO A 76 -24.51 0.04 5.84
N ALA A 77 -23.22 -0.30 5.97
CA ALA A 77 -22.78 -1.45 6.74
C ALA A 77 -21.29 -1.34 7.12
N VAL A 78 -20.95 -2.01 8.22
CA VAL A 78 -19.57 -2.42 8.51
C VAL A 78 -19.44 -3.88 8.10
N GLY A 79 -18.43 -4.19 7.31
CA GLY A 79 -18.11 -5.55 6.90
C GLY A 79 -16.80 -6.02 7.50
N SER A 80 -16.74 -7.29 7.89
CA SER A 80 -15.49 -7.92 8.35
C SER A 80 -15.37 -9.33 7.78
N TRP A 81 -14.17 -9.74 7.45
CA TRP A 81 -13.84 -11.11 7.07
C TRP A 81 -12.64 -11.59 7.87
N ALA A 82 -12.64 -12.88 8.19
CA ALA A 82 -11.47 -13.56 8.74
C ALA A 82 -10.45 -13.82 7.62
N ALA A 83 -9.21 -14.12 8.00
CA ALA A 83 -8.24 -14.68 7.05
C ALA A 83 -8.84 -15.93 6.41
N GLY A 84 -9.07 -15.88 5.11
CA GLY A 84 -9.51 -17.03 4.34
C GLY A 84 -8.32 -17.77 3.74
N ASP A 85 -8.48 -19.07 3.51
CA ASP A 85 -7.64 -19.80 2.54
C ASP A 85 -8.08 -19.39 1.13
N THR A 86 -7.67 -18.20 0.70
CA THR A 86 -8.21 -17.61 -0.53
C THR A 86 -7.36 -18.02 -1.72
N ARG A 87 -7.91 -18.94 -2.51
CA ARG A 87 -7.32 -19.39 -3.78
C ARG A 87 -7.32 -18.31 -4.86
N ASP A 88 -7.98 -17.18 -4.62
CA ASP A 88 -8.30 -16.20 -5.66
C ASP A 88 -7.61 -14.85 -5.46
N LEU A 89 -7.30 -14.19 -6.56
CA LEU A 89 -6.87 -12.80 -6.63
C LEU A 89 -8.09 -11.92 -6.96
N ARG A 90 -8.49 -11.06 -6.03
CA ARG A 90 -9.65 -10.17 -6.19
C ARG A 90 -9.23 -8.78 -6.64
N LEU A 91 -9.78 -8.32 -7.75
CA LEU A 91 -9.69 -6.94 -8.23
C LEU A 91 -11.06 -6.27 -8.11
N ALA A 92 -11.12 -5.13 -7.43
CA ALA A 92 -12.37 -4.40 -7.19
C ALA A 92 -12.32 -3.01 -7.81
N TYR A 93 -13.38 -2.66 -8.55
CA TYR A 93 -13.66 -1.33 -9.08
C TYR A 93 -14.82 -0.69 -8.29
N PHE A 94 -14.54 0.44 -7.63
CA PHE A 94 -15.49 1.13 -6.77
C PHE A 94 -16.18 2.28 -7.50
N ARG A 95 -17.35 2.00 -8.09
CA ARG A 95 -18.13 2.99 -8.85
C ARG A 95 -18.73 4.09 -7.96
N LYS A 96 -19.11 3.75 -6.73
CA LYS A 96 -19.52 4.68 -5.67
C LYS A 96 -18.87 4.23 -4.36
N ALA A 97 -18.26 5.15 -3.63
CA ALA A 97 -17.49 4.88 -2.41
C ALA A 97 -17.55 6.06 -1.43
N ALA A 98 -18.71 6.72 -1.33
CA ALA A 98 -18.88 7.86 -0.45
C ALA A 98 -18.59 7.44 1.00
N SER A 99 -17.62 8.10 1.62
CA SER A 99 -17.18 7.82 3.00
C SER A 99 -16.75 6.36 3.26
N LEU A 100 -16.46 5.59 2.20
CA LEU A 100 -16.03 4.20 2.31
C LEU A 100 -14.58 4.15 2.80
N THR A 101 -14.34 3.34 3.83
CA THR A 101 -13.00 2.95 4.24
C THR A 101 -12.84 1.44 4.16
N ILE A 102 -11.64 0.97 3.82
CA ILE A 102 -11.26 -0.45 3.85
C ILE A 102 -10.05 -0.63 4.76
N LEU A 103 -9.95 -1.77 5.43
CA LEU A 103 -8.76 -2.09 6.22
C LEU A 103 -7.64 -2.55 5.31
N VAL A 104 -6.53 -1.81 5.32
CA VAL A 104 -5.27 -2.16 4.65
C VAL A 104 -4.22 -2.34 5.74
N ASN A 105 -3.70 -3.55 5.90
CA ASN A 105 -2.77 -3.91 6.99
C ASN A 105 -3.27 -3.48 8.39
N GLY A 106 -4.58 -3.61 8.62
CA GLY A 106 -5.22 -3.24 9.89
C GLY A 106 -5.50 -1.75 10.09
N VAL A 107 -5.12 -0.89 9.12
CA VAL A 107 -5.39 0.55 9.17
C VAL A 107 -6.56 0.88 8.21
N PRO A 108 -7.58 1.64 8.66
CA PRO A 108 -8.62 2.13 7.76
C PRO A 108 -8.05 3.12 6.74
N GLU A 109 -8.19 2.81 5.45
CA GLU A 109 -7.85 3.70 4.35
C GLU A 109 -9.11 4.13 3.58
N PRO A 110 -9.26 5.42 3.25
CA PRO A 110 -10.37 5.89 2.43
C PRO A 110 -10.28 5.37 1.00
N VAL A 111 -11.42 5.00 0.44
CA VAL A 111 -11.55 4.54 -0.95
C VAL A 111 -12.14 5.68 -1.78
N SER A 112 -11.40 6.10 -2.82
CA SER A 112 -11.90 7.12 -3.75
C SER A 112 -12.91 6.51 -4.73
N GLN A 113 -13.92 7.30 -5.08
CA GLN A 113 -14.82 6.94 -6.17
C GLN A 113 -14.03 6.77 -7.48
N GLY A 114 -14.31 5.69 -8.20
CA GLY A 114 -13.63 5.33 -9.44
C GLY A 114 -12.35 4.52 -9.25
N SER A 115 -11.92 4.27 -8.01
CA SER A 115 -10.70 3.51 -7.74
C SER A 115 -10.81 2.05 -8.17
N VAL A 116 -9.68 1.49 -8.59
CA VAL A 116 -9.51 0.08 -8.92
C VAL A 116 -8.36 -0.47 -8.09
N ARG A 117 -8.60 -1.48 -7.25
CA ARG A 117 -7.57 -1.99 -6.34
C ARG A 117 -7.68 -3.50 -6.17
N PHE A 118 -6.55 -4.14 -5.90
CA PHE A 118 -6.56 -5.50 -5.39
C PHE A 118 -7.05 -5.52 -3.94
N ILE A 119 -7.78 -6.56 -3.55
CA ILE A 119 -8.26 -6.77 -2.18
C ILE A 119 -7.61 -8.03 -1.62
N ASP A 120 -6.85 -7.89 -0.53
CA ASP A 120 -6.24 -9.02 0.16
C ASP A 120 -7.24 -9.66 1.13
N THR A 121 -7.82 -10.77 0.69
CA THR A 121 -8.72 -11.60 1.49
C THR A 121 -8.02 -12.74 2.23
N SER A 122 -6.70 -12.93 2.00
CA SER A 122 -5.90 -13.93 2.71
C SER A 122 -5.58 -13.53 4.16
N ARG A 123 -5.78 -12.26 4.47
CA ARG A 123 -5.63 -11.67 5.81
C ARG A 123 -6.98 -11.21 6.34
N PRO A 124 -7.14 -11.11 7.68
CA PRO A 124 -8.33 -10.50 8.25
C PRO A 124 -8.44 -9.06 7.77
N GLY A 125 -9.65 -8.66 7.39
CA GLY A 125 -9.91 -7.33 6.89
C GLY A 125 -11.36 -6.93 7.08
N GLY A 126 -11.69 -5.75 6.57
CA GLY A 126 -13.01 -5.17 6.73
C GLY A 126 -13.18 -3.88 5.96
N PHE A 127 -14.39 -3.36 6.03
CA PHE A 127 -14.74 -2.04 5.53
C PHE A 127 -15.74 -1.37 6.46
N ASP A 128 -15.75 -0.03 6.46
CA ASP A 128 -16.86 0.77 6.98
C ASP A 128 -17.42 1.60 5.83
N ALA A 129 -18.70 1.38 5.54
CA ALA A 129 -19.44 2.03 4.47
C ALA A 129 -20.68 2.71 5.04
N PRO A 130 -20.55 3.87 5.69
CA PRO A 130 -21.68 4.57 6.31
C PRO A 130 -22.73 5.03 5.29
N GLU A 131 -22.34 5.23 4.03
CA GLU A 131 -23.25 5.57 2.93
C GLU A 131 -23.46 4.40 1.96
N GLY A 132 -23.06 3.18 2.33
CA GLY A 132 -23.00 2.05 1.40
C GLY A 132 -21.98 2.26 0.28
N PHE A 133 -21.99 1.38 -0.72
CA PHE A 133 -21.11 1.52 -1.89
C PHE A 133 -21.63 0.73 -3.10
N HIS A 134 -21.09 1.02 -4.28
CA HIS A 134 -21.34 0.26 -5.51
C HIS A 134 -20.00 -0.21 -6.06
N ALA A 135 -19.78 -1.52 -6.09
CA ALA A 135 -18.54 -2.12 -6.55
C ALA A 135 -18.77 -3.22 -7.58
N LEU A 136 -17.79 -3.37 -8.47
CA LEU A 136 -17.66 -4.47 -9.41
C LEU A 136 -16.37 -5.21 -9.09
N GLN A 137 -16.41 -6.54 -9.07
CA GLN A 137 -15.31 -7.38 -8.65
C GLN A 137 -15.05 -8.46 -9.71
N LEU A 138 -13.76 -8.74 -9.91
CA LEU A 138 -13.26 -9.89 -10.64
C LEU A 138 -12.39 -10.71 -9.69
N ASN A 139 -12.75 -11.96 -9.49
CA ASN A 139 -11.94 -12.95 -8.81
C ASN A 139 -11.38 -13.92 -9.86
N ILE A 140 -10.09 -14.24 -9.78
CA ILE A 140 -9.43 -15.26 -10.61
C ILE A 140 -8.59 -16.16 -9.70
N ASP A 141 -8.65 -17.47 -9.93
CA ASP A 141 -7.80 -18.45 -9.25
C ASP A 141 -6.31 -18.08 -9.44
N ARG A 142 -5.59 -17.86 -8.34
CA ARG A 142 -4.16 -17.48 -8.33
C ARG A 142 -3.29 -18.51 -9.04
N SER A 143 -3.61 -19.79 -8.85
CA SER A 143 -2.89 -20.91 -9.46
C SER A 143 -2.92 -20.86 -10.99
N SER A 144 -3.86 -20.13 -11.58
CA SER A 144 -4.00 -19.99 -13.03
C SER A 144 -3.26 -18.81 -13.63
N LEU A 145 -2.70 -17.92 -12.80
CA LEU A 145 -1.98 -16.73 -13.25
C LEU A 145 -0.47 -16.96 -13.40
N GLU A 146 0.04 -18.12 -12.94
CA GLU A 146 1.47 -18.47 -12.98
C GLU A 146 2.39 -17.44 -12.30
N VAL A 147 1.88 -16.72 -11.30
CA VAL A 147 2.60 -15.70 -10.53
C VAL A 147 3.15 -16.31 -9.23
N SER A 148 4.39 -15.97 -8.85
CA SER A 148 4.98 -16.41 -7.58
C SER A 148 4.29 -15.77 -6.37
N GLU A 149 4.35 -16.40 -5.20
CA GLU A 149 3.83 -15.84 -3.94
C GLU A 149 4.43 -14.47 -3.59
N THR A 150 5.71 -14.26 -3.89
CA THR A 150 6.38 -12.96 -3.69
C THR A 150 5.78 -11.87 -4.58
N ALA A 151 5.55 -12.18 -5.85
CA ALA A 151 4.95 -11.25 -6.81
C ALA A 151 3.46 -10.99 -6.50
N LEU A 152 2.70 -12.01 -6.08
CA LEU A 152 1.34 -11.84 -5.56
C LEU A 152 1.31 -10.88 -4.38
N GLY A 153 2.23 -11.04 -3.44
CA GLY A 153 2.39 -10.12 -2.31
C GLY A 153 2.64 -8.67 -2.76
N SER A 154 3.42 -8.46 -3.83
CA SER A 154 3.65 -7.13 -4.41
C SER A 154 2.39 -6.56 -5.06
N LEU A 155 1.64 -7.35 -5.83
CA LEU A 155 0.38 -6.91 -6.44
C LEU A 155 -0.63 -6.45 -5.38
N LEU A 156 -0.76 -7.19 -4.28
CA LEU A 156 -1.69 -6.88 -3.17
C LEU A 156 -1.33 -5.59 -2.40
N ARG A 157 -0.08 -5.10 -2.52
CA ARG A 157 0.38 -3.84 -1.92
C ARG A 157 0.20 -2.62 -2.83
N LEU A 158 -0.18 -2.83 -4.09
CA LEU A 158 -0.31 -1.73 -5.03
C LEU A 158 -1.45 -0.79 -4.62
N PRO A 159 -1.28 0.52 -4.86
CA PRO A 159 -2.31 1.51 -4.56
C PRO A 159 -3.41 1.47 -5.64
N ASP A 160 -4.12 2.59 -5.85
CA ASP A 160 -5.15 2.69 -6.87
C ASP A 160 -4.57 2.51 -8.29
N LEU A 161 -5.16 1.58 -9.04
CA LEU A 161 -4.82 1.17 -10.39
C LEU A 161 -5.71 1.83 -11.45
N ALA A 162 -6.65 2.71 -11.09
CA ALA A 162 -7.59 3.31 -12.01
C ALA A 162 -6.93 4.06 -13.19
N LYS A 163 -5.70 4.56 -13.00
CA LYS A 163 -4.92 5.24 -14.04
C LYS A 163 -4.10 4.30 -14.94
N HIS A 164 -4.06 3.00 -14.63
CA HIS A 164 -3.27 2.05 -15.41
C HIS A 164 -3.90 1.81 -16.80
N PRO A 165 -3.14 1.85 -17.91
CA PRO A 165 -3.70 1.75 -19.27
C PRO A 165 -4.52 0.47 -19.50
N ILE A 166 -4.04 -0.69 -19.02
CA ILE A 166 -4.77 -1.96 -19.14
C ILE A 166 -6.08 -1.92 -18.34
N VAL A 167 -6.10 -1.23 -17.20
CA VAL A 167 -7.30 -1.14 -16.35
C VAL A 167 -8.38 -0.32 -17.06
N GLY A 168 -8.02 0.86 -17.59
CA GLY A 168 -8.96 1.71 -18.32
C GLY A 168 -9.44 1.10 -19.64
N THR A 169 -8.55 0.41 -20.36
CA THR A 169 -8.82 -0.12 -21.71
C THR A 169 -9.58 -1.45 -21.69
N PHE A 170 -9.28 -2.33 -20.74
CA PHE A 170 -9.78 -3.70 -20.75
C PHE A 170 -10.58 -4.07 -19.49
N VAL A 171 -10.04 -3.79 -18.30
CA VAL A 171 -10.65 -4.26 -17.04
C VAL A 171 -11.99 -3.57 -16.76
N ILE A 172 -12.02 -2.24 -16.73
CA ILE A 172 -13.26 -1.49 -16.42
C ILE A 172 -14.35 -1.81 -17.47
N PRO A 173 -14.08 -1.81 -18.79
CA PRO A 173 -15.06 -2.22 -19.78
C PRO A 173 -15.57 -3.66 -19.58
N ALA A 174 -14.70 -4.62 -19.26
CA ALA A 174 -15.11 -6.00 -18.99
C ALA A 174 -16.04 -6.09 -17.77
N LEU A 175 -15.69 -5.40 -16.68
CA LEU A 175 -16.52 -5.32 -15.47
C LEU A 175 -17.88 -4.67 -15.73
N LEU A 176 -17.98 -3.69 -16.63
CA LEU A 176 -19.24 -2.99 -16.92
C LEU A 176 -20.14 -3.74 -17.91
N SER A 177 -19.59 -4.59 -18.78
CA SER A 177 -20.31 -5.14 -19.95
C SER A 177 -20.66 -6.63 -19.89
N TRP A 178 -20.23 -7.36 -18.86
CA TRP A 178 -20.42 -8.82 -18.79
C TRP A 178 -21.89 -9.27 -18.66
N LYS A 179 -22.79 -8.41 -18.17
CA LYS A 179 -24.20 -8.73 -17.88
C LYS A 179 -25.09 -8.84 -19.13
N ARG A 180 -24.64 -9.55 -20.16
CA ARG A 180 -25.40 -9.81 -21.40
C ARG A 180 -26.23 -11.09 -21.30
N GLN A 181 -27.27 -11.20 -22.13
CA GLN A 181 -28.07 -12.41 -22.22
C GLN A 181 -27.22 -13.59 -22.71
N GLY A 182 -27.32 -14.75 -22.05
CA GLY A 182 -26.60 -15.97 -22.42
C GLY A 182 -25.15 -16.07 -21.90
N ILE A 183 -24.68 -15.10 -21.11
CA ILE A 183 -23.31 -15.08 -20.56
C ILE A 183 -22.94 -16.36 -19.78
N ASP A 184 -23.92 -16.98 -19.12
CA ASP A 184 -23.78 -18.24 -18.40
C ASP A 184 -23.33 -19.41 -19.30
N ARG A 185 -23.74 -19.42 -20.57
CA ARG A 185 -23.34 -20.45 -21.54
C ARG A 185 -21.95 -20.21 -22.11
N GLU A 186 -21.46 -18.98 -22.01
CA GLU A 186 -20.15 -18.53 -22.50
C GLU A 186 -19.09 -18.45 -21.38
N ALA A 187 -19.40 -19.03 -20.21
CA ALA A 187 -18.57 -18.89 -19.03
C ALA A 187 -17.13 -19.37 -19.23
N SER A 188 -16.91 -20.53 -19.85
CA SER A 188 -15.54 -21.03 -20.08
C SER A 188 -14.73 -20.12 -21.01
N GLY A 189 -15.30 -19.67 -22.13
CA GLY A 189 -14.61 -18.72 -23.02
C GLY A 189 -14.37 -17.36 -22.35
N THR A 190 -15.29 -16.94 -21.47
CA THR A 190 -15.11 -15.75 -20.64
C THR A 190 -13.97 -15.94 -19.63
N ALA A 191 -13.83 -17.13 -19.03
CA ALA A 191 -12.77 -17.45 -18.09
C ALA A 191 -11.38 -17.23 -18.70
N ASP A 192 -11.16 -17.74 -19.91
CA ASP A 192 -9.87 -17.63 -20.59
C ASP A 192 -9.52 -16.17 -20.89
N ILE A 193 -10.49 -15.39 -21.37
CA ILE A 193 -10.30 -13.95 -21.63
C ILE A 193 -9.94 -13.20 -20.34
N LEU A 194 -10.68 -13.44 -19.26
CA LEU A 194 -10.44 -12.77 -17.97
C LEU A 194 -9.09 -13.18 -17.36
N ARG A 195 -8.71 -14.46 -17.49
CA ARG A 195 -7.41 -14.97 -17.05
C ARG A 195 -6.27 -14.31 -17.80
N SER A 196 -6.32 -14.28 -19.14
CA SER A 196 -5.30 -13.59 -19.96
C SER A 196 -5.24 -12.10 -19.65
N MET A 197 -6.37 -11.43 -19.46
CA MET A 197 -6.42 -10.02 -19.08
C MET A 197 -5.76 -9.79 -17.71
N MET A 198 -6.06 -10.62 -16.72
CA MET A 198 -5.47 -10.51 -15.37
C MET A 198 -3.99 -10.87 -15.35
N ALA A 199 -3.55 -11.87 -16.14
CA ALA A 199 -2.14 -12.21 -16.30
C ALA A 199 -1.38 -11.06 -16.98
N THR A 200 -1.95 -10.44 -18.02
CA THR A 200 -1.34 -9.28 -18.70
C THR A 200 -1.24 -8.07 -17.76
N LEU A 201 -2.29 -7.80 -16.97
CA LEU A 201 -2.26 -6.76 -15.95
C LEU A 201 -1.18 -7.05 -14.91
N ALA A 202 -1.13 -8.27 -14.38
CA ALA A 202 -0.14 -8.69 -13.38
C ALA A 202 1.28 -8.53 -13.93
N GLY A 203 1.57 -9.03 -15.14
CA GLY A 203 2.87 -8.87 -15.79
C GLY A 203 3.28 -7.40 -15.92
N SER A 204 2.39 -6.55 -16.46
CA SER A 204 2.66 -5.10 -16.63
C SER A 204 2.94 -4.39 -15.30
N LEU A 205 2.20 -4.74 -14.24
CA LEU A 205 2.39 -4.15 -12.92
C LEU A 205 3.67 -4.63 -12.25
N LEU A 206 4.04 -5.90 -12.46
CA LEU A 206 5.26 -6.48 -11.93
C LEU A 206 6.50 -5.95 -12.66
N GLU A 207 6.46 -5.80 -13.98
CA GLU A 207 7.54 -5.14 -14.74
C GLU A 207 7.77 -3.70 -14.29
N THR A 208 6.69 -2.93 -14.08
CA THR A 208 6.78 -1.56 -13.54
C THR A 208 7.36 -1.55 -12.13
N SER A 209 7.01 -2.54 -11.29
CA SER A 209 7.56 -2.65 -9.93
C SER A 209 9.05 -3.05 -9.92
N VAL A 210 9.49 -3.83 -10.91
CA VAL A 210 10.91 -4.19 -11.11
C VAL A 210 11.68 -2.94 -11.55
N ASP A 211 11.11 -2.09 -12.40
CA ASP A 211 11.70 -0.79 -12.75
C ASP A 211 11.76 0.17 -11.55
N ASP A 212 10.73 0.23 -10.71
CA ASP A 212 10.73 1.03 -9.47
C ASP A 212 11.76 0.49 -8.45
N GLU A 213 11.89 -0.83 -8.28
CA GLU A 213 12.92 -1.44 -7.43
C GLU A 213 14.34 -1.31 -8.01
N ALA A 214 14.50 -1.29 -9.33
CA ALA A 214 15.79 -1.00 -9.97
C ALA A 214 16.16 0.50 -9.85
N GLN A 215 15.17 1.39 -9.83
CA GLN A 215 15.37 2.83 -9.61
C GLN A 215 15.60 3.19 -8.14
N LYS A 216 15.11 2.39 -7.19
CA LYS A 216 15.31 2.57 -5.74
C LYS A 216 16.79 2.80 -5.36
N PRO A 217 17.75 1.91 -5.73
CA PRO A 217 19.16 2.11 -5.41
C PRO A 217 19.75 3.39 -6.03
N ALA A 218 19.40 3.69 -7.27
CA ALA A 218 19.92 4.87 -7.97
C ALA A 218 19.41 6.18 -7.34
N LEU A 219 18.12 6.23 -6.98
CA LEU A 219 17.51 7.36 -6.31
C LEU A 219 18.00 7.50 -4.86
N SER A 220 18.09 6.39 -4.11
CA SER A 220 18.67 6.38 -2.76
C SER A 220 20.10 6.92 -2.78
N LEU A 221 20.93 6.44 -3.70
CA LEU A 221 22.30 6.93 -3.89
C LEU A 221 22.33 8.43 -4.26
N ALA A 222 21.44 8.89 -5.13
CA ALA A 222 21.36 10.30 -5.51
C ALA A 222 20.98 11.19 -4.32
N VAL A 223 20.01 10.77 -3.51
CA VAL A 223 19.61 11.46 -2.28
C VAL A 223 20.76 11.46 -1.27
N LYS A 224 21.41 10.31 -1.01
CA LYS A 224 22.56 10.21 -0.10
C LYS A 224 23.71 11.14 -0.53
N LYS A 225 24.01 11.22 -1.83
CA LYS A 225 25.00 12.17 -2.38
C LYS A 225 24.58 13.63 -2.17
N TYR A 226 23.30 13.95 -2.35
CA TYR A 226 22.77 15.29 -2.10
C TYR A 226 22.91 15.69 -0.62
N LEU A 227 22.65 14.77 0.31
CA LEU A 227 22.85 15.00 1.74
C LEU A 227 24.34 15.22 2.10
N GLU A 228 25.24 14.39 1.56
CA GLU A 228 26.68 14.51 1.78
C GLU A 228 27.22 15.86 1.24
N ALA A 229 26.66 16.37 0.15
CA ALA A 229 27.03 17.70 -0.38
C ALA A 229 26.41 18.85 0.45
N GLY A 230 25.20 18.63 1.00
CA GLY A 230 24.38 19.67 1.61
C GLY A 230 24.41 19.75 3.14
N TYR A 231 25.06 18.84 3.86
CA TYR A 231 24.91 18.72 5.33
C TYR A 231 25.21 20.00 6.12
N LYS A 232 26.07 20.90 5.58
CA LYS A 232 26.42 22.18 6.20
C LYS A 232 25.28 23.19 6.20
N ASN A 233 24.30 23.05 5.31
CA ASN A 233 23.13 23.90 5.29
C ASN A 233 22.27 23.59 6.54
N PRO A 234 22.08 24.53 7.49
CA PRO A 234 21.27 24.28 8.68
C PRO A 234 19.79 24.03 8.36
N ASP A 235 19.30 24.58 7.24
CA ASP A 235 17.90 24.44 6.80
C ASP A 235 17.64 23.13 6.04
N LEU A 236 18.68 22.32 5.79
CA LEU A 236 18.51 21.02 5.16
C LEU A 236 17.71 20.09 6.08
N ASP A 237 16.48 19.81 5.66
CA ASP A 237 15.54 18.91 6.31
C ASP A 237 14.90 17.94 5.29
N VAL A 238 14.00 17.08 5.79
CA VAL A 238 13.27 16.11 4.94
C VAL A 238 12.38 16.80 3.92
N ALA A 239 11.82 17.99 4.23
CA ALA A 239 10.94 18.71 3.32
C ALA A 239 11.73 19.30 2.13
N MET A 240 12.91 19.86 2.39
CA MET A 240 13.80 20.39 1.36
C MET A 240 14.29 19.27 0.42
N VAL A 241 14.55 18.06 0.95
CA VAL A 241 14.89 16.90 0.12
C VAL A 241 13.69 16.46 -0.72
N ALA A 242 12.49 16.44 -0.14
CA ALA A 242 11.26 16.10 -0.85
C ALA A 242 11.04 17.02 -2.05
N GLU A 243 11.15 18.34 -1.83
CA GLU A 243 11.02 19.34 -2.88
C GLU A 243 12.10 19.21 -3.96
N ARG A 244 13.37 19.03 -3.56
CA ARG A 244 14.50 18.91 -4.49
C ARG A 244 14.34 17.74 -5.47
N PHE A 245 13.83 16.61 -5.00
CA PHE A 245 13.66 15.39 -5.80
C PHE A 245 12.25 15.24 -6.39
N ASN A 246 11.37 16.22 -6.20
CA ASN A 246 9.96 16.18 -6.61
C ASN A 246 9.23 14.93 -6.06
N LEU A 247 9.48 14.61 -4.80
CA LEU A 247 8.91 13.46 -4.09
C LEU A 247 8.00 13.92 -2.96
N SER A 248 7.01 13.09 -2.63
CA SER A 248 6.29 13.26 -1.36
C SER A 248 7.15 12.82 -0.18
N ARG A 249 6.92 13.37 1.02
CA ARG A 249 7.55 12.89 2.26
C ARG A 249 7.31 11.40 2.48
N ARG A 250 6.10 10.92 2.18
CA ARG A 250 5.73 9.49 2.26
C ARG A 250 6.58 8.64 1.33
N SER A 251 6.82 9.12 0.10
CA SER A 251 7.69 8.44 -0.87
C SER A 251 9.12 8.36 -0.36
N LEU A 252 9.67 9.44 0.18
CA LEU A 252 11.01 9.42 0.79
C LEU A 252 11.12 8.46 1.97
N PHE A 253 10.12 8.39 2.86
CA PHE A 253 10.13 7.43 3.95
C PHE A 253 10.11 5.99 3.44
N TYR A 254 9.29 5.70 2.41
CA TYR A 254 9.27 4.40 1.76
C TYR A 254 10.62 4.04 1.12
N PHE A 255 11.29 4.99 0.47
CA PHE A 255 12.61 4.76 -0.14
C PHE A 255 13.73 4.48 0.88
N PHE A 256 13.57 4.93 2.12
CA PHE A 256 14.57 4.80 3.19
C PHE A 256 14.11 3.87 4.33
N GLU A 257 13.05 3.09 4.15
CA GLU A 257 12.44 2.28 5.23
C GLU A 257 13.33 1.13 5.72
N ASN A 258 14.18 0.59 4.83
CA ASN A 258 15.07 -0.54 5.11
C ASN A 258 16.55 -0.12 5.30
N GLU A 259 16.81 1.19 5.39
CA GLU A 259 18.15 1.73 5.61
C GLU A 259 18.47 1.78 7.10
N GLU A 260 19.75 1.63 7.48
CA GLU A 260 20.18 1.67 8.88
C GLU A 260 19.85 3.00 9.57
N LEU A 261 19.83 4.10 8.80
CA LEU A 261 19.49 5.43 9.27
C LEU A 261 18.37 6.01 8.43
N HIS A 262 17.27 6.39 9.08
CA HIS A 262 16.21 7.15 8.43
C HIS A 262 16.76 8.51 7.95
N LEU A 263 16.10 9.13 6.97
CA LEU A 263 16.61 10.32 6.30
C LEU A 263 17.01 11.48 7.25
N GLY A 264 16.19 11.75 8.26
CA GLY A 264 16.50 12.78 9.27
C GLY A 264 17.63 12.39 10.24
N GLU A 265 17.79 11.10 10.51
CA GLU A 265 18.90 10.57 11.31
C GLU A 265 20.21 10.62 10.53
N ARG A 266 20.16 10.32 9.22
CA ARG A 266 21.33 10.40 8.34
C ARG A 266 21.89 11.82 8.25
N ILE A 267 21.04 12.84 8.14
CA ILE A 267 21.49 14.25 8.19
C ILE A 267 22.22 14.52 9.50
N ARG A 268 21.64 14.11 10.64
CA ARG A 268 22.28 14.30 11.96
C ARG A 268 23.59 13.52 12.09
N ALA A 269 23.66 12.29 11.58
CA ALA A 269 24.87 11.47 11.57
C ALA A 269 25.98 12.11 10.74
N LEU A 270 25.68 12.63 9.54
CA LEU A 270 26.64 13.34 8.69
C LEU A 270 27.26 14.55 9.41
N ARG A 271 26.41 15.38 10.01
CA ARG A 271 26.84 16.56 10.78
C ARG A 271 27.69 16.13 11.99
N THR A 272 27.29 15.06 12.68
CA THR A 272 28.00 14.55 13.87
C THR A 272 29.38 13.99 13.51
N ARG A 273 29.48 13.19 12.44
CA ARG A 273 30.75 12.67 11.94
C ARG A 273 31.74 13.80 11.68
N LYS A 274 31.28 14.86 11.02
CA LYS A 274 32.12 16.04 10.72
C LYS A 274 32.52 16.81 11.97
N ALA A 275 31.63 16.93 12.94
CA ALA A 275 31.96 17.55 14.23
C ALA A 275 33.01 16.73 14.99
N LEU A 276 32.90 15.40 15.02
CA LEU A 276 33.89 14.51 15.64
C LEU A 276 35.24 14.61 14.94
N GLU A 277 35.27 14.66 13.60
CA GLU A 277 36.50 14.86 12.82
C GLU A 277 37.20 16.16 13.23
N LEU A 278 36.47 17.27 13.39
CA LEU A 278 37.03 18.56 13.83
C LEU A 278 37.48 18.53 15.29
N LEU A 279 36.73 17.88 16.18
CA LEU A 279 37.06 17.76 17.61
C LEU A 279 38.34 16.94 17.86
N LEU A 280 38.67 16.02 16.95
CA LEU A 280 39.86 15.17 17.00
C LEU A 280 41.08 15.76 16.27
N GLN A 281 40.97 16.92 15.63
CA GLN A 281 42.11 17.58 15.00
C GLN A 281 43.11 18.09 16.06
N ALA A 282 44.41 18.03 15.75
CA ALA A 282 45.47 18.49 16.66
C ALA A 282 45.32 19.97 17.08
N ASP A 283 44.71 20.78 16.21
CA ASP A 283 44.43 22.19 16.44
C ASP A 283 43.02 22.47 16.99
N ALA A 284 42.26 21.44 17.43
CA ALA A 284 40.88 21.60 17.89
C ALA A 284 40.72 22.62 19.03
N GLN A 285 41.76 22.87 19.84
CA GLN A 285 41.73 23.89 20.89
C GLN A 285 41.68 25.34 20.37
N LYS A 286 41.98 25.57 19.08
CA LYS A 286 41.94 26.89 18.43
C LYS A 286 40.56 27.23 17.87
N ILE A 287 39.63 26.28 17.82
CA ILE A 287 38.29 26.45 17.25
C ILE A 287 37.26 26.35 18.37
N THR A 288 36.34 27.30 18.45
CA THR A 288 35.27 27.28 19.45
C THR A 288 34.22 26.22 19.09
N TYR A 289 33.53 25.68 20.10
CA TYR A 289 32.41 24.77 19.85
C TYR A 289 31.28 25.40 19.01
N SER A 290 31.12 26.72 19.05
CA SER A 290 30.15 27.45 18.23
C SER A 290 30.54 27.43 16.75
N GLU A 291 31.82 27.61 16.44
CA GLU A 291 32.35 27.52 15.07
C GLU A 291 32.24 26.09 14.54
N ILE A 292 32.58 25.08 15.36
CA ILE A 292 32.40 23.67 14.97
C ILE A 292 30.92 23.39 14.65
N ALA A 293 30.00 23.74 15.55
CA ALA A 293 28.57 23.52 15.35
C ALA A 293 28.08 24.15 14.04
N THR A 294 28.44 25.42 13.80
CA THR A 294 28.03 26.16 12.60
C THR A 294 28.64 25.56 11.33
N SER A 295 29.94 25.23 11.35
CA SER A 295 30.64 24.64 10.19
C SER A 295 30.11 23.26 9.78
N CYS A 296 29.49 22.55 10.73
CA CYS A 296 28.85 21.26 10.53
C CYS A 296 27.35 21.36 10.26
N GLY A 297 26.75 22.56 10.19
CA GLY A 297 25.32 22.74 9.90
C GLY A 297 24.38 22.50 11.09
N PHE A 298 24.88 22.50 12.32
CA PHE A 298 24.01 22.54 13.50
C PHE A 298 23.53 23.96 13.76
N THR A 299 22.28 24.11 14.19
CA THR A 299 21.68 25.42 14.52
C THR A 299 22.25 26.03 15.79
N ASN A 300 22.79 25.22 16.70
CA ASN A 300 23.48 25.66 17.92
C ASN A 300 24.35 24.56 18.54
N VAL A 301 25.18 24.94 19.52
CA VAL A 301 26.11 24.06 20.22
C VAL A 301 25.39 22.95 21.00
N GLN A 302 24.21 23.23 21.56
CA GLN A 302 23.42 22.27 22.32
C GLN A 302 22.95 21.11 21.43
N SER A 303 22.52 21.42 20.20
CA SER A 303 22.11 20.42 19.20
C SER A 303 23.27 19.54 18.78
N MET A 304 24.45 20.13 18.55
CA MET A 304 25.69 19.40 18.28
C MET A 304 26.05 18.46 19.44
N ARG A 305 26.06 18.96 20.68
CA ARG A 305 26.38 18.15 21.88
C ARG A 305 25.43 16.99 22.08
N ARG A 306 24.13 17.19 21.83
CA ARG A 306 23.12 16.14 21.92
C ARG A 306 23.39 15.04 20.90
N ALA A 307 23.63 15.42 19.65
CA ALA A 307 23.90 14.47 18.58
C ALA A 307 25.21 13.70 18.82
N VAL A 308 26.26 14.37 19.28
CA VAL A 308 27.51 13.71 19.70
C VAL A 308 27.23 12.67 20.78
N LYS A 309 26.48 13.02 21.83
CA LYS A 309 26.12 12.06 22.89
C LYS A 309 25.27 10.90 22.39
N GLU A 310 24.34 11.16 21.47
CA GLU A 310 23.48 10.15 20.84
C GLU A 310 24.29 9.12 20.04
N PHE A 311 25.22 9.56 19.20
CA PHE A 311 26.00 8.68 18.32
C PHE A 311 27.26 8.08 18.96
N THR A 312 27.74 8.61 20.08
CA THR A 312 29.00 8.15 20.71
C THR A 312 28.84 7.67 22.14
N GLY A 313 27.71 7.95 22.79
CA GLY A 313 27.51 7.76 24.23
C GLY A 313 28.26 8.79 25.11
N MET A 314 29.19 9.56 24.54
CA MET A 314 30.09 10.46 25.24
C MET A 314 29.67 11.93 25.12
N ASN A 315 29.98 12.73 26.12
CA ASN A 315 29.88 14.19 26.00
C ASN A 315 31.16 14.79 25.40
N VAL A 316 31.06 16.01 24.88
CA VAL A 316 32.18 16.68 24.19
C VAL A 316 33.43 16.87 25.07
N ARG A 317 33.30 16.93 26.40
CA ARG A 317 34.47 17.01 27.29
C ARG A 317 35.19 15.66 27.43
N GLU A 318 34.44 14.56 27.40
CA GLU A 318 34.99 13.19 27.44
C GLU A 318 35.75 12.85 26.17
N ILE A 319 35.34 13.42 25.02
CA ILE A 319 35.99 13.22 23.72
C ILE A 319 37.49 13.55 23.78
N HIS A 320 37.86 14.65 24.43
CA HIS A 320 39.26 15.05 24.55
C HIS A 320 40.08 14.19 25.54
N ARG A 321 39.43 13.34 26.35
CA ARG A 321 40.07 12.49 27.35
C ARG A 321 40.22 11.04 26.90
N SER A 322 39.40 10.58 25.95
CA SER A 322 39.47 9.22 25.42
C SER A 322 39.48 9.21 23.89
N GLU A 323 40.60 9.63 23.31
CA GLU A 323 40.74 9.73 21.85
C GLU A 323 40.49 8.38 21.15
N THR A 324 40.90 7.27 21.77
CA THR A 324 40.73 5.91 21.24
C THR A 324 39.26 5.55 21.08
N ASP A 325 38.42 5.75 22.10
CA ASP A 325 37.00 5.39 22.06
C ASP A 325 36.23 6.23 21.03
N VAL A 326 36.61 7.51 20.89
CA VAL A 326 36.00 8.40 19.92
C VAL A 326 36.36 7.99 18.49
N ARG A 327 37.60 7.53 18.26
CA ARG A 327 38.01 7.01 16.94
C ARG A 327 37.21 5.76 16.57
N VAL A 328 36.88 4.89 17.53
CA VAL A 328 36.00 3.73 17.31
C VAL A 328 34.58 4.18 16.97
N ALA A 329 33.99 5.08 17.76
CA ALA A 329 32.64 5.59 17.50
C ALA A 329 32.56 6.33 16.15
N LEU A 330 33.59 7.10 15.80
CA LEU A 330 33.69 7.76 14.49
C LEU A 330 33.76 6.74 13.35
N GLN A 331 34.46 5.62 13.53
CA GLN A 331 34.56 4.57 12.53
C GLN A 331 33.21 3.86 12.33
N GLN A 332 32.51 3.50 13.41
CA GLN A 332 31.15 2.94 13.33
C GLN A 332 30.18 3.90 12.65
N LEU A 333 30.27 5.20 12.96
CA LEU A 333 29.45 6.22 12.32
C LEU A 333 29.76 6.34 10.82
N ARG A 334 31.03 6.20 10.41
CA ARG A 334 31.41 6.15 8.99
C ARG A 334 30.80 4.96 8.28
N GLU A 335 30.79 3.79 8.92
CA GLU A 335 30.20 2.56 8.37
C GLU A 335 28.69 2.72 8.14
N SER A 336 27.95 3.28 9.11
CA SER A 336 26.51 3.58 8.95
C SER A 336 26.19 4.64 7.88
N LEU A 337 27.20 5.40 7.44
CA LEU A 337 27.10 6.46 6.45
C LEU A 337 27.59 6.03 5.07
N ILE A 338 27.96 4.77 4.88
CA ILE A 338 28.28 4.23 3.55
C ILE A 338 27.04 4.39 2.63
N PRO A 339 27.24 4.74 1.34
CA PRO A 339 26.14 4.97 0.40
C PRO A 339 25.31 3.74 0.09
#